data_AF-A0A522RFA7-F1
#
_entry.id   AF-A0A522RFA7-F1
#
_cell.length_a   1.000
_cell.length_b   1.000
_cell.length_c   1.000
_cell.angle_alpha   90.00
_cell.angle_beta   90.00
_cell.angle_gamma   90.00
#
_symmetry.space_group_name_H-M   'P 1'
#
loop_
_entity.id
_entity.type
_entity.pdbx_description
1 polymer ?
#
loop_
_entity_poly.entity_id
_entity_poly.type
_entity_poly.pdbx_seq_one_letter_code
_entity_poly.pdbx_strand_id
1 'polypeptide(L)'
;TGGRFWGKAFLDGFVHLPLVLPPVVTGYLLLITFGRRAPVGAFLADHFGLVFAFRWTGAALACGIMGFPLMVRAIRLSVEAVDRRLEAAAGTLGANPAWVFLTVTLPLILPGIIAGMILSFARAMGEFGATITFVSNIPGETQTLPSAIYTFTQVPGGDASALRLTLVSVVISMAALVVSEALARRVGSRLLTQ
;
A
#
# COMPACT_ATOMS: atom_id res chain seq x y z
N THR A 1 21.34 8.64 6.29
CA THR A 1 21.70 8.13 7.64
C THR A 1 20.82 6.96 8.02
N GLY A 2 21.34 5.72 7.97
CA GLY A 2 20.66 4.57 8.60
C GLY A 2 20.84 4.63 10.12
N GLY A 3 20.24 5.62 10.78
CA GLY A 3 20.41 5.83 12.21
C GLY A 3 19.98 4.58 12.99
N ARG A 4 20.94 3.91 13.65
CA ARG A 4 20.64 2.95 14.72
C ARG A 4 20.21 3.77 15.92
N PHE A 5 18.96 4.21 15.95
CA PHE A 5 18.36 4.80 17.13
C PHE A 5 17.62 3.71 17.91
N TRP A 6 17.51 3.89 19.22
CA TRP A 6 17.07 2.87 20.17
C TRP A 6 15.65 2.33 19.89
N GLY A 7 14.80 3.10 19.21
CA GLY A 7 13.44 2.69 18.80
C GLY A 7 13.32 2.07 17.40
N LYS A 8 14.41 1.89 16.65
CA LYS A 8 14.33 1.41 15.26
C LYS A 8 13.68 0.02 15.16
N ALA A 9 14.00 -0.90 16.07
CA ALA A 9 13.43 -2.25 16.05
C ALA A 9 11.91 -2.24 16.30
N PHE A 10 11.43 -1.39 17.21
CA PHE A 10 10.01 -1.22 17.47
C PHE A 10 9.28 -0.58 16.29
N LEU A 11 9.87 0.44 15.67
CA LEU A 11 9.31 1.07 14.48
C LEU A 11 9.25 0.08 13.31
N ASP A 12 10.35 -0.66 13.08
CA ASP A 12 10.41 -1.69 12.03
C ASP A 12 9.37 -2.78 12.30
N GLY A 13 9.24 -3.23 13.55
CA GLY A 13 8.18 -4.15 13.98
C GLY A 13 6.79 -3.61 13.64
N PHE A 14 6.48 -2.38 14.09
CA PHE A 14 5.17 -1.74 13.87
C PHE A 14 4.83 -1.60 12.39
N VAL A 15 5.78 -1.16 11.57
CA VAL A 15 5.60 -1.02 10.12
C VAL A 15 5.30 -2.37 9.45
N HIS A 16 5.90 -3.46 9.94
CA HIS A 16 5.72 -4.79 9.35
C HIS A 16 4.59 -5.60 10.02
N LEU A 17 3.96 -5.10 11.08
CA LEU A 17 2.85 -5.78 11.76
C LEU A 17 1.74 -6.24 10.81
N PRO A 18 1.26 -5.44 9.83
CA PRO A 18 0.20 -5.87 8.92
C PRO A 18 0.57 -7.09 8.07
N LEU A 19 1.87 -7.38 7.88
CA LEU A 19 2.34 -8.53 7.11
C LEU A 19 2.31 -9.82 7.94
N VAL A 20 2.41 -9.72 9.26
CA VAL A 20 2.46 -10.85 10.19
C VAL A 20 1.08 -11.15 10.78
N LEU A 21 0.27 -10.12 11.01
CA LEU A 21 -1.06 -10.28 11.58
C LEU A 21 -2.03 -10.90 10.56
N PRO A 22 -2.95 -11.79 11.00
CA PRO A 22 -4.06 -12.20 10.16
C PRO A 22 -4.85 -10.97 9.68
N PRO A 23 -5.25 -10.88 8.39
CA PRO A 23 -5.92 -9.69 7.86
C PRO A 23 -7.18 -9.28 8.63
N VAL A 24 -7.93 -10.26 9.15
CA VAL A 24 -9.12 -10.03 9.99
C VAL A 24 -8.77 -9.27 11.28
N VAL A 25 -7.61 -9.56 11.89
CA VAL A 25 -7.12 -8.83 13.08
C VAL A 25 -6.84 -7.39 12.71
N THR A 26 -6.16 -7.13 11.59
CA THR A 26 -5.92 -5.77 11.10
C THR A 26 -7.23 -5.04 10.85
N GLY A 27 -8.21 -5.67 10.18
CA GLY A 27 -9.53 -5.10 9.94
C GLY A 27 -10.28 -4.76 11.23
N TYR A 28 -10.21 -5.63 12.24
CA TYR A 28 -10.81 -5.38 13.55
C TYR A 28 -10.15 -4.20 14.28
N LEU A 29 -8.81 -4.13 14.27
CA LEU A 29 -8.07 -2.99 14.82
C LEU A 29 -8.45 -1.67 14.14
N LEU A 30 -8.63 -1.69 12.81
CA LEU A 30 -9.14 -0.54 12.07
C LEU A 30 -10.55 -0.17 12.47
N LEU A 31 -11.43 -1.14 12.68
CA LEU A 31 -12.82 -0.86 13.11
C LEU A 31 -12.87 -0.20 14.48
N ILE A 32 -12.13 -0.70 15.46
CA ILE A 32 -12.13 -0.13 16.82
C ILE A 32 -11.35 1.20 16.93
N THR A 33 -10.61 1.57 15.89
CA THR A 33 -9.84 2.84 15.83
C THR A 33 -10.57 3.90 14.99
N PHE A 34 -11.01 3.52 13.79
CA PHE A 34 -11.61 4.40 12.77
C PHE A 34 -13.13 4.22 12.60
N GLY A 35 -13.77 3.39 13.42
CA GLY A 35 -15.24 3.33 13.51
C GLY A 35 -15.85 4.69 13.86
N ARG A 36 -17.08 4.97 13.43
CA ARG A 36 -17.75 6.28 13.67
C ARG A 36 -17.82 6.67 15.16
N ARG A 37 -17.86 5.68 16.06
CA ARG A 37 -17.88 5.84 17.53
C ARG A 37 -16.52 5.59 18.20
N ALA A 38 -15.50 5.26 17.42
CA ALA A 38 -14.15 5.03 17.93
C ALA A 38 -13.40 6.37 18.12
N PRO A 39 -12.34 6.43 18.95
CA PRO A 39 -11.68 7.69 19.29
C PRO A 39 -11.21 8.48 18.07
N VAL A 40 -10.51 7.83 17.13
CA VAL A 40 -9.97 8.50 15.93
C VAL A 40 -11.08 8.73 14.90
N GLY A 41 -11.96 7.75 14.69
CA GLY A 41 -13.06 7.87 13.73
C GLY A 41 -14.11 8.93 14.11
N ALA A 42 -14.43 9.08 15.39
CA ALA A 42 -15.32 10.13 15.89
C ALA A 42 -14.68 11.51 15.69
N PHE A 43 -13.42 11.67 16.10
CA PHE A 43 -12.68 12.93 15.90
C PHE A 43 -12.66 13.36 14.43
N LEU A 44 -12.31 12.45 13.52
CA LEU A 44 -12.22 12.75 12.08
C LEU A 44 -13.58 13.10 11.48
N ALA A 45 -14.64 12.43 11.92
CA ALA A 45 -15.96 12.67 11.41
C ALA A 45 -16.57 13.99 11.94
N ASP A 46 -16.27 14.37 13.18
CA ASP A 46 -16.86 15.56 13.80
C ASP A 46 -16.10 16.84 13.43
N HIS A 47 -14.79 16.76 13.16
CA HIS A 47 -13.96 17.93 12.81
C HIS A 47 -13.70 18.07 11.31
N PHE A 48 -13.64 16.96 10.56
CA PHE A 48 -13.29 16.96 9.14
C PHE A 48 -14.38 16.36 8.24
N GLY A 49 -15.48 15.86 8.82
CA GLY A 49 -16.54 15.18 8.05
C GLY A 49 -16.11 13.85 7.42
N LEU A 50 -14.97 13.28 7.83
CA LEU A 50 -14.41 12.06 7.25
C LEU A 50 -14.88 10.82 8.00
N VAL A 51 -15.53 9.89 7.30
CA VAL A 51 -15.99 8.60 7.82
C VAL A 51 -15.36 7.47 7.01
N PHE A 52 -14.68 6.53 7.68
CA PHE A 52 -14.03 5.39 7.03
C PHE A 52 -14.83 4.10 7.16
N ALA A 53 -15.35 3.80 8.35
CA ALA A 53 -16.12 2.58 8.55
C ALA A 53 -17.36 2.56 7.65
N PHE A 54 -17.58 1.40 7.01
CA PHE A 54 -18.68 1.18 6.05
C PHE A 54 -18.66 2.10 4.82
N ARG A 55 -17.49 2.68 4.47
CA ARG A 55 -17.29 3.54 3.29
C ARG A 55 -16.16 3.01 2.41
N TRP A 56 -16.20 3.31 1.11
CA TRP A 56 -15.15 2.91 0.17
C TRP A 56 -13.77 3.45 0.57
N THR A 57 -13.74 4.64 1.20
CA THR A 57 -12.52 5.25 1.75
C THR A 57 -11.88 4.39 2.83
N GLY A 58 -12.67 3.68 3.64
CA GLY A 58 -12.16 2.71 4.60
C GLY A 58 -11.59 1.45 3.93
N ALA A 59 -12.17 1.02 2.82
CA ALA A 59 -11.59 -0.07 2.02
C ALA A 59 -10.21 0.34 1.48
N ALA A 60 -10.10 1.56 0.94
CA ALA A 60 -8.82 2.12 0.47
C ALA A 60 -7.78 2.21 1.60
N LEU A 61 -8.19 2.64 2.80
CA LEU A 61 -7.32 2.69 3.98
C LEU A 61 -6.81 1.29 4.37
N ALA A 62 -7.70 0.29 4.43
CA ALA A 62 -7.32 -1.09 4.74
C ALA A 62 -6.32 -1.64 3.71
N CYS A 63 -6.59 -1.45 2.42
CA CYS A 63 -5.66 -1.83 1.35
C CYS A 63 -4.30 -1.13 1.48
N GLY A 64 -4.30 0.17 1.79
CA GLY A 64 -3.09 0.94 2.01
C GLY A 64 -2.24 0.37 3.16
N ILE A 65 -2.86 0.06 4.29
CA ILE A 65 -2.17 -0.51 5.46
C ILE A 65 -1.62 -1.90 5.18
N MET A 66 -2.37 -2.74 4.45
CA MET A 66 -1.92 -4.08 4.09
C MET A 66 -0.80 -4.07 3.04
N GLY A 67 -0.78 -3.08 2.14
CA GLY A 67 0.27 -2.89 1.14
C GLY A 67 1.52 -2.16 1.66
N PHE A 68 1.37 -1.30 2.67
CA PHE A 68 2.42 -0.43 3.19
C PHE A 68 3.75 -1.12 3.52
N PRO A 69 3.79 -2.29 4.20
CA PRO A 69 5.05 -2.95 4.52
C PRO A 69 5.87 -3.31 3.28
N LEU A 70 5.20 -3.68 2.18
CA LEU A 70 5.85 -4.05 0.93
C LEU A 70 6.48 -2.83 0.25
N MET A 71 5.78 -1.69 0.26
CA MET A 71 6.32 -0.43 -0.25
C MET A 71 7.54 0.02 0.55
N VAL A 72 7.45 0.01 1.89
CA VAL A 72 8.57 0.40 2.74
C VAL A 72 9.80 -0.48 2.48
N ARG A 73 9.61 -1.79 2.33
CA ARG A 73 10.72 -2.71 2.05
C ARG A 73 11.39 -2.41 0.72
N ALA A 74 10.62 -2.18 -0.35
CA ALA A 74 11.18 -1.84 -1.66
C ALA A 74 11.94 -0.51 -1.67
N ILE A 75 11.36 0.52 -1.02
CA ILE A 75 12.00 1.83 -0.87
C ILE A 75 13.29 1.72 -0.06
N ARG A 76 13.27 0.99 1.07
CA ARG A 76 14.47 0.79 1.91
C ARG A 76 15.61 0.15 1.13
N LEU A 77 15.34 -0.91 0.37
CA LEU A 77 16.36 -1.56 -0.45
C LEU A 77 16.99 -0.61 -1.47
N SER A 78 16.19 0.30 -2.04
CA SER A 78 16.71 1.27 -3.00
C SER A 78 17.49 2.40 -2.34
N VAL A 79 17.07 2.86 -1.15
CA VAL A 79 17.84 3.81 -0.33
C VAL A 79 19.19 3.21 0.07
N GLU A 80 19.21 1.93 0.45
CA GLU A 80 20.45 1.22 0.82
C GLU A 80 21.42 1.03 -0.37
N ALA A 81 20.90 1.01 -1.60
CA ALA A 81 21.70 0.90 -2.82
C ALA A 81 22.33 2.24 -3.28
N VAL A 82 21.90 3.39 -2.72
CA VAL A 82 22.47 4.70 -3.09
C VAL A 82 23.91 4.83 -2.59
N ASP A 83 24.84 5.18 -3.50
CA ASP A 83 26.22 5.50 -3.10
C ASP A 83 26.25 6.81 -2.31
N ARG A 84 26.63 6.71 -1.04
CA ARG A 84 26.74 7.83 -0.09
C ARG A 84 27.75 8.88 -0.53
N ARG A 85 28.69 8.53 -1.43
CA ARG A 85 29.64 9.49 -2.02
C ARG A 85 28.94 10.54 -2.87
N LEU A 86 27.84 10.21 -3.54
CA LEU A 86 27.05 11.16 -4.33
C LEU A 86 26.40 12.22 -3.44
N GLU A 87 25.83 11.79 -2.31
CA GLU A 87 25.24 12.71 -1.32
C GLU A 87 26.31 13.61 -0.68
N ALA A 88 27.47 13.04 -0.35
CA ALA A 88 28.58 13.78 0.23
C ALA A 88 29.15 14.82 -0.76
N ALA A 89 29.32 14.47 -2.03
CA ALA A 89 29.79 15.37 -3.06
C ALA A 89 28.84 16.57 -3.26
N ALA A 90 27.53 16.31 -3.32
CA ALA A 90 26.53 17.39 -3.41
C ALA A 90 26.59 18.32 -2.18
N GLY A 91 26.78 17.76 -0.97
CA GLY A 91 26.99 18.55 0.25
C GLY A 91 28.24 19.43 0.19
N THR A 92 29.35 18.94 -0.37
CA THR A 92 30.58 19.75 -0.53
C THR A 92 30.43 20.89 -1.55
N LEU A 93 29.50 20.76 -2.50
CA LEU A 93 29.14 21.81 -3.46
C LEU A 93 28.17 22.86 -2.87
N GLY A 94 27.88 22.79 -1.57
CA GLY A 94 27.01 23.73 -0.86
C GLY A 94 25.52 23.38 -0.89
N ALA A 95 25.14 22.21 -1.41
CA ALA A 95 23.74 21.78 -1.35
C ALA A 95 23.35 21.45 0.09
N ASN A 96 22.25 22.06 0.56
CA ASN A 96 21.69 21.72 1.86
C ASN A 96 21.04 20.30 1.83
N PRO A 97 20.75 19.67 2.99
CA PRO A 97 20.24 18.30 3.03
C PRO A 97 18.94 18.07 2.26
N ALA A 98 18.05 19.06 2.21
CA ALA A 98 16.79 18.96 1.46
C ALA A 98 17.06 18.96 -0.06
N TRP A 99 18.00 19.80 -0.52
CA TRP A 99 18.45 19.81 -1.91
C TRP A 99 19.14 18.50 -2.30
N VAL A 100 20.03 17.97 -1.46
CA VAL A 100 20.66 16.66 -1.68
C VAL A 100 19.59 15.57 -1.81
N PHE A 101 18.60 15.56 -0.93
CA PHE A 101 17.50 14.60 -1.02
C PHE A 101 16.72 14.73 -2.33
N LEU A 102 16.31 15.94 -2.71
CA LEU A 102 15.46 16.15 -3.89
C LEU A 102 16.18 15.93 -5.22
N THR A 103 17.49 16.22 -5.29
CA THR A 103 18.25 16.19 -6.56
C THR A 103 19.14 14.97 -6.73
N VAL A 104 19.52 14.31 -5.64
CA VAL A 104 20.39 13.12 -5.68
C VAL A 104 19.64 11.90 -5.17
N THR A 105 19.23 11.89 -3.91
CA THR A 105 18.66 10.68 -3.29
C THR A 105 17.33 10.27 -3.93
N LEU A 106 16.39 11.21 -4.08
CA LEU A 106 15.03 10.94 -4.56
C LEU A 106 15.01 10.39 -6.01
N PRO A 107 15.73 10.97 -7.00
CA PRO A 107 15.83 10.40 -8.34
C PRO A 107 16.44 8.99 -8.34
N LEU A 108 17.47 8.76 -7.52
CA LEU A 108 18.14 7.45 -7.45
C LEU A 108 17.28 6.36 -6.81
N ILE A 109 16.43 6.70 -5.84
CA ILE A 109 15.51 5.73 -5.20
C ILE A 109 14.17 5.59 -5.92
N LEU A 110 13.91 6.41 -6.95
CA LEU A 110 12.64 6.41 -7.68
C LEU A 110 12.26 5.03 -8.24
N PRO A 111 13.19 4.21 -8.80
CA PRO A 111 12.87 2.84 -9.20
C PRO A 111 12.34 1.98 -8.03
N GLY A 112 12.86 2.18 -6.82
CA GLY A 112 12.41 1.54 -5.60
C GLY A 112 11.02 1.97 -5.14
N ILE A 113 10.74 3.27 -5.23
CA ILE A 113 9.41 3.82 -4.95
C ILE A 113 8.39 3.21 -5.92
N ILE A 114 8.72 3.18 -7.21
CA ILE A 114 7.87 2.57 -8.24
C ILE A 114 7.64 1.09 -7.91
N ALA A 115 8.70 0.31 -7.71
CA ALA A 115 8.59 -1.10 -7.32
C ALA A 115 7.71 -1.31 -6.08
N GLY A 116 7.86 -0.46 -5.06
CA GLY A 116 7.04 -0.49 -3.86
C GLY A 116 5.56 -0.19 -4.10
N MET A 117 5.25 0.74 -5.01
CA MET A 117 3.89 1.01 -5.45
C MET A 117 3.28 -0.20 -6.18
N ILE A 118 4.05 -0.88 -7.05
CA ILE A 118 3.60 -2.10 -7.75
C ILE A 118 3.22 -3.19 -6.73
N LEU A 119 4.11 -3.46 -5.78
CA LEU A 119 3.91 -4.50 -4.78
C LEU A 119 2.71 -4.19 -3.88
N SER A 120 2.54 -2.92 -3.49
CA SER A 120 1.38 -2.48 -2.72
C SER A 120 0.09 -2.63 -3.49
N PHE A 121 0.10 -2.27 -4.78
CA PHE A 121 -1.06 -2.42 -5.65
C PHE A 121 -1.44 -3.89 -5.82
N ALA A 122 -0.47 -4.75 -6.13
CA ALA A 122 -0.67 -6.19 -6.24
C ALA A 122 -1.25 -6.77 -4.93
N ARG A 123 -0.75 -6.30 -3.78
CA ARG A 123 -1.27 -6.70 -2.48
C ARG A 123 -2.70 -6.22 -2.24
N ALA A 124 -3.04 -4.99 -2.64
CA ALA A 124 -4.36 -4.42 -2.49
C ALA A 124 -5.42 -5.14 -3.34
N MET A 125 -5.07 -5.58 -4.56
CA MET A 125 -5.98 -6.32 -5.46
C MET A 125 -6.52 -7.61 -4.84
N GLY A 126 -5.69 -8.29 -4.04
CA GLY A 126 -6.06 -9.51 -3.33
C GLY A 126 -6.58 -9.29 -1.91
N GLU A 127 -6.76 -8.04 -1.46
CA GLU A 127 -7.23 -7.79 -0.09
C GLU A 127 -8.72 -8.13 0.06
N PHE A 128 -9.02 -8.84 1.15
CA PHE A 128 -10.37 -9.30 1.45
C PHE A 128 -10.63 -9.26 2.95
N GLY A 129 -9.76 -9.89 3.74
CA GLY A 129 -9.98 -10.10 5.18
C GLY A 129 -10.01 -8.80 5.99
N ALA A 130 -9.06 -7.88 5.76
CA ALA A 130 -9.07 -6.61 6.46
C ALA A 130 -10.26 -5.73 6.03
N THR A 131 -10.58 -5.73 4.73
CA THR A 131 -11.68 -4.92 4.18
C THR A 131 -13.04 -5.42 4.64
N ILE A 132 -13.32 -6.72 4.59
CA ILE A 132 -14.64 -7.24 4.96
C ILE A 132 -14.91 -7.06 6.47
N THR A 133 -13.89 -7.16 7.32
CA THR A 133 -14.03 -6.94 8.75
C THR A 133 -14.20 -5.45 9.09
N PHE A 134 -13.52 -4.54 8.38
CA PHE A 134 -13.56 -3.11 8.70
C PHE A 134 -14.77 -2.38 8.10
N VAL A 135 -15.10 -2.67 6.83
CA VAL A 135 -16.10 -1.90 6.07
C VAL A 135 -17.29 -2.74 5.58
N SER A 136 -17.33 -4.03 5.93
CA SER A 136 -18.36 -4.98 5.46
C SER A 136 -18.40 -5.12 3.94
N ASN A 137 -19.41 -5.83 3.42
CA ASN A 137 -19.66 -6.02 1.99
C ASN A 137 -21.00 -5.37 1.62
N ILE A 138 -20.95 -4.07 1.32
CA ILE A 138 -22.13 -3.27 0.96
C ILE A 138 -22.09 -3.03 -0.56
N PRO A 139 -23.03 -3.62 -1.34
CA PRO A 139 -23.10 -3.40 -2.78
C PRO A 139 -23.20 -1.91 -3.12
N GLY A 140 -22.41 -1.47 -4.10
CA GLY A 140 -22.36 -0.06 -4.53
C GLY A 140 -21.54 0.87 -3.63
N GLU A 141 -21.05 0.40 -2.47
CA GLU A 141 -20.28 1.23 -1.53
C GLU A 141 -18.93 0.59 -1.14
N THR A 142 -18.92 -0.63 -0.60
CA THR A 142 -17.70 -1.27 -0.06
C THR A 142 -17.39 -2.62 -0.69
N GLN A 143 -18.26 -3.10 -1.57
CA GLN A 143 -18.07 -4.36 -2.27
C GLN A 143 -16.85 -4.31 -3.21
N THR A 144 -15.83 -5.08 -2.88
CA THR A 144 -14.63 -5.32 -3.69
C THR A 144 -14.80 -6.56 -4.57
N LEU A 145 -13.98 -6.71 -5.62
CA LEU A 145 -13.96 -7.91 -6.46
C LEU A 145 -13.81 -9.21 -5.64
N PRO A 146 -12.85 -9.33 -4.68
CA PRO A 146 -12.76 -10.51 -3.82
C PRO A 146 -14.04 -10.77 -3.02
N SER A 147 -14.65 -9.73 -2.46
CA SER A 147 -15.89 -9.89 -1.68
C SER A 147 -17.10 -10.29 -2.54
N ALA A 148 -17.20 -9.79 -3.77
CA ALA A 148 -18.23 -10.17 -4.71
C ALA A 148 -18.08 -11.64 -5.14
N ILE A 149 -16.84 -12.06 -5.47
CA ILE A 149 -16.54 -13.47 -5.78
C ILE A 149 -16.94 -14.36 -4.60
N TYR A 150 -16.49 -14.01 -3.39
CA TYR A 150 -16.86 -14.73 -2.17
C TYR A 150 -18.38 -14.85 -2.00
N THR A 151 -19.12 -13.75 -2.16
CA THR A 151 -20.59 -13.78 -2.08
C THR A 151 -21.21 -14.74 -3.10
N PHE A 152 -20.77 -14.73 -4.36
CA PHE A 152 -21.33 -15.64 -5.36
C PHE A 152 -21.01 -17.10 -5.07
N THR A 153 -19.88 -17.43 -4.46
CA THR A 153 -19.58 -18.82 -4.05
C THR A 153 -20.48 -19.33 -2.93
N GLN A 154 -21.13 -18.43 -2.18
CA GLN A 154 -22.00 -18.78 -1.05
C GLN A 154 -23.48 -18.84 -1.43
N VAL A 155 -23.85 -18.51 -2.68
CA VAL A 155 -25.23 -18.52 -3.16
C VAL A 155 -25.44 -19.72 -4.09
N PRO A 156 -26.50 -20.54 -3.88
CA PRO A 156 -26.82 -21.64 -4.79
C PRO A 156 -26.96 -21.17 -6.25
N GLY A 157 -26.25 -21.81 -7.17
CA GLY A 157 -26.23 -21.43 -8.60
C GLY A 157 -25.33 -20.23 -8.94
N GLY A 158 -24.55 -19.71 -7.99
CA GLY A 158 -23.65 -18.56 -8.20
C GLY A 158 -22.34 -18.86 -8.93
N ASP A 159 -22.01 -20.14 -9.18
CA ASP A 159 -20.71 -20.57 -9.71
C ASP A 159 -20.32 -19.89 -11.03
N ALA A 160 -21.27 -19.74 -11.95
CA ALA A 160 -21.03 -19.08 -13.23
C ALA A 160 -20.68 -17.59 -13.07
N SER A 161 -21.32 -16.92 -12.11
CA SER A 161 -21.03 -15.51 -11.77
C SER A 161 -19.69 -15.37 -11.06
N ALA A 162 -19.40 -16.27 -10.11
CA ALA A 162 -18.11 -16.32 -9.42
C ALA A 162 -16.96 -16.55 -10.42
N LEU A 163 -17.11 -17.49 -11.36
CA LEU A 163 -16.12 -17.76 -12.40
C LEU A 163 -15.90 -16.54 -13.29
N ARG A 164 -16.98 -15.88 -13.74
CA ARG A 164 -16.89 -14.68 -14.58
C ARG A 164 -16.10 -13.56 -13.88
N LEU A 165 -16.42 -13.27 -12.62
CA LEU A 165 -15.71 -12.25 -11.84
C LEU A 165 -14.27 -12.65 -11.54
N THR A 166 -14.00 -13.93 -11.33
CA THR A 166 -12.63 -14.45 -11.17
C THR A 166 -11.80 -14.19 -12.42
N LEU A 167 -12.33 -14.50 -13.61
CA LEU A 167 -11.65 -14.21 -14.89
C LEU A 167 -11.39 -12.72 -15.08
N VAL A 168 -12.38 -11.86 -14.78
CA VAL A 168 -12.21 -10.41 -14.82
C VAL A 168 -11.11 -9.94 -13.86
N SER A 169 -11.10 -10.47 -12.63
CA SER A 169 -10.08 -10.15 -11.62
C SER A 169 -8.68 -10.56 -12.07
N VAL A 170 -8.54 -11.75 -12.67
CA VAL A 170 -7.26 -12.24 -13.23
C VAL A 170 -6.79 -11.33 -14.36
N VAL A 171 -7.66 -10.98 -15.31
CA VAL A 171 -7.31 -10.09 -16.44
C VAL A 171 -6.87 -8.71 -15.94
N ILE A 172 -7.63 -8.10 -15.02
CA ILE A 172 -7.29 -6.79 -14.45
C ILE A 172 -5.96 -6.85 -13.70
N SER A 173 -5.75 -7.87 -12.87
CA SER A 173 -4.52 -8.04 -12.09
C SER A 173 -3.30 -8.24 -13.00
N MET A 174 -3.43 -9.08 -14.04
CA MET A 174 -2.38 -9.31 -15.01
C MET A 174 -2.07 -8.04 -15.83
N ALA A 175 -3.09 -7.35 -16.32
CA ALA A 175 -2.91 -6.11 -17.06
C ALA A 175 -2.21 -5.05 -16.21
N ALA A 176 -2.65 -4.87 -14.97
CA ALA A 176 -2.04 -3.92 -14.06
C ALA A 176 -0.58 -4.27 -13.74
N LEU A 177 -0.27 -5.54 -13.49
CA LEU A 177 1.11 -5.99 -13.25
C LEU A 177 2.01 -5.72 -14.47
N VAL A 178 1.56 -6.09 -15.67
CA VAL A 178 2.31 -5.87 -16.91
C VAL A 178 2.55 -4.39 -17.19
N VAL A 179 1.51 -3.55 -17.04
CA VAL A 179 1.64 -2.09 -17.20
C VAL A 179 2.63 -1.52 -16.18
N SER A 180 2.56 -1.99 -14.94
CA SER A 180 3.40 -1.52 -13.86
C SER A 180 4.87 -1.91 -14.08
N GLU A 181 5.14 -3.14 -14.54
CA GLU A 181 6.49 -3.57 -14.91
C GLU A 181 7.03 -2.81 -16.13
N ALA A 182 6.20 -2.58 -17.14
CA ALA A 182 6.58 -1.82 -18.33
C ALA A 182 6.95 -0.37 -17.95
N LEU A 183 6.19 0.25 -17.06
CA LEU A 183 6.48 1.59 -16.55
C LEU A 183 7.77 1.62 -15.72
N ALA A 184 7.99 0.62 -14.85
CA ALA A 184 9.22 0.50 -14.07
C ALA A 184 10.46 0.36 -14.97
N ARG A 185 10.39 -0.46 -16.02
CA ARG A 185 11.48 -0.62 -17.01
C ARG A 185 11.77 0.69 -17.76
N ARG A 186 10.74 1.46 -18.10
CA ARG A 186 10.90 2.77 -18.77
C ARG A 186 11.57 3.81 -17.87
N VAL A 187 11.28 3.81 -16.57
CA VAL A 187 11.93 4.73 -15.63
C VAL A 187 13.37 4.31 -15.35
N GLY A 188 13.64 3.01 -15.18
CA GLY A 188 14.99 2.48 -14.97
C GLY A 188 15.93 2.71 -16.16
N SER A 189 15.43 2.56 -17.40
CA SER A 189 16.22 2.81 -18.61
C SER A 189 16.61 4.27 -18.80
N ARG A 190 15.73 5.23 -18.44
CA ARG A 190 16.04 6.68 -18.54
C ARG A 190 17.13 7.12 -17.58
N LEU A 191 17.25 6.49 -16.42
CA LEU A 191 18.25 6.81 -15.39
C LEU A 191 19.65 6.26 -15.70
N LEU A 192 19.76 5.20 -16.52
CA LEU A 192 21.06 4.64 -16.95
C LEU A 192 21.66 5.37 -18.16
N THR A 193 20.87 6.20 -18.84
CA THR A 193 21.30 7.03 -19.99
C THR A 193 21.71 8.46 -19.61
N GLN A 194 21.71 8.81 -18.32
CA GLN A 194 22.28 10.06 -17.78
C GLN A 194 23.51 9.74 -16.94
#